data_AF-A0A1Y1LKA2-F1
#
_entry.id   AF-A0A1Y1LKA2-F1
#
_cell.length_a   1.000
_cell.length_b   1.000
_cell.length_c   1.000
_cell.angle_alpha   90.00
_cell.angle_beta   90.00
_cell.angle_gamma   90.00
#
_symmetry.space_group_name_H-M   'P 1'
#
loop_
_entity.id
_entity.type
_entity.pdbx_description
1 polymer ?
#
loop_
_entity_poly.entity_id
_entity_poly.type
_entity_poly.pdbx_seq_one_letter_code
_entity_poly.pdbx_strand_id
1 'polypeptide(L)'
;NDPLDRGSTQAIALLKQWESASRMKYTVFACGIFMERFHPYGLGYLNIGYGSGVSAVGDYLLDINHATAEYAAENSKGHTVRVCLTSVYDVVRFIVAAIDLGPRNWPHEFTMRGDRMSVRDVVGTCSRVRNVAFDHHMRQSSELQSYLAYFVQAGDGDKVAYYQRLIATTNGRYDFSRASLNDALDKSGQGDVQPMTLLRWLTNVWQS
;
A
#
# COMPACT_ATOMS: atom_id res chain seq x y z
N ASN A 1 -18.79 -1.96 9.13
CA ASN A 1 -18.57 -1.54 7.73
C ASN A 1 -17.20 -0.90 7.61
N ASP A 2 -16.28 -1.55 6.90
CA ASP A 2 -14.96 -0.99 6.61
C ASP A 2 -15.08 -0.05 5.38
N PRO A 3 -14.86 1.26 5.53
CA PRO A 3 -15.04 2.21 4.44
C PRO A 3 -14.01 2.05 3.30
N LEU A 4 -12.92 1.31 3.54
CA LEU A 4 -11.89 1.04 2.55
C LEU A 4 -12.01 -0.36 1.92
N ASP A 5 -13.02 -1.16 2.29
CA ASP A 5 -13.21 -2.52 1.77
C ASP A 5 -13.49 -2.54 0.26
N ARG A 6 -14.26 -1.56 -0.23
CA ARG A 6 -14.64 -1.42 -1.65
C ARG A 6 -15.19 -2.70 -2.30
N GLY A 7 -15.93 -3.50 -1.53
CA GLY A 7 -16.53 -4.74 -2.02
C GLY A 7 -15.58 -5.95 -2.00
N SER A 8 -14.35 -5.80 -1.49
CA SER A 8 -13.39 -6.91 -1.38
C SER A 8 -13.96 -8.06 -0.54
N THR A 9 -14.60 -7.74 0.59
CA THR A 9 -15.24 -8.75 1.44
C THR A 9 -16.34 -9.51 0.70
N GLN A 10 -17.16 -8.81 -0.09
CA GLN A 10 -18.24 -9.43 -0.88
C GLN A 10 -17.68 -10.30 -2.01
N ALA A 11 -16.64 -9.81 -2.70
CA ALA A 11 -15.96 -10.56 -3.75
C ALA A 11 -15.31 -11.85 -3.20
N ILE A 12 -14.63 -11.77 -2.04
CA ILE A 12 -14.05 -12.94 -1.38
C ILE A 12 -15.14 -13.93 -0.94
N ALA A 13 -16.27 -13.45 -0.41
CA ALA A 13 -17.39 -14.31 -0.05
C ALA A 13 -17.93 -15.06 -1.28
N LEU A 14 -18.06 -14.37 -2.42
CA LEU A 14 -18.47 -14.97 -3.69
C LEU A 14 -17.45 -16.00 -4.18
N LEU A 15 -16.14 -15.71 -4.11
CA LEU A 15 -15.08 -16.65 -4.47
C LEU A 15 -15.12 -17.93 -3.62
N LYS A 16 -15.34 -17.80 -2.30
CA LYS A 16 -15.52 -18.95 -1.39
C LYS A 16 -16.75 -19.78 -1.76
N GLN A 17 -17.85 -19.13 -2.13
CA GLN A 17 -19.04 -19.83 -2.59
C GLN A 17 -18.74 -20.66 -3.85
N TRP A 18 -18.07 -20.08 -4.85
CA TRP A 18 -17.68 -20.79 -6.07
C TRP A 18 -16.68 -21.93 -5.83
N GLU A 19 -15.72 -21.75 -4.93
CA GLU A 19 -14.80 -22.81 -4.52
C GLU A 19 -15.54 -24.00 -3.90
N SER A 20 -16.56 -23.74 -3.07
CA SER A 20 -17.36 -24.81 -2.45
C SER A 20 -18.31 -25.52 -3.43
N ALA A 21 -18.80 -24.80 -4.45
CA ALA A 21 -19.79 -25.30 -5.40
C ALA A 21 -19.17 -25.90 -6.68
N SER A 22 -17.87 -25.74 -6.91
CA SER A 22 -17.21 -26.12 -8.16
C SER A 22 -15.79 -26.64 -7.92
N ARG A 23 -14.99 -26.77 -8.99
CA ARG A 23 -13.54 -27.06 -8.90
C ARG A 23 -12.67 -25.81 -9.03
N MET A 24 -13.28 -24.62 -9.06
CA MET A 24 -12.55 -23.36 -9.12
C MET A 24 -11.74 -23.15 -7.84
N LYS A 25 -10.47 -22.77 -7.99
CA LYS A 25 -9.64 -22.27 -6.89
C LYS A 25 -9.39 -20.78 -7.09
N TYR A 26 -9.11 -20.07 -5.99
CA TYR A 26 -8.73 -18.67 -6.04
C TYR A 26 -7.57 -18.38 -5.09
N THR A 27 -6.83 -17.32 -5.41
CA THR A 27 -5.75 -16.79 -4.57
C THR A 27 -5.79 -15.27 -4.66
N VAL A 28 -5.75 -14.62 -3.50
CA VAL A 28 -5.60 -13.16 -3.38
C VAL A 28 -4.11 -12.83 -3.32
N PHE A 29 -3.69 -11.84 -4.10
CA PHE A 29 -2.32 -11.31 -4.09
C PHE A 29 -2.31 -9.96 -3.38
N ALA A 30 -1.81 -9.95 -2.14
CA ALA A 30 -1.70 -8.74 -1.32
C ALA A 30 -0.28 -8.15 -1.43
N CYS A 31 -0.17 -6.90 -1.87
CA CYS A 31 1.11 -6.26 -2.19
C CYS A 31 1.45 -5.02 -1.34
N GLY A 32 0.63 -4.72 -0.32
CA GLY A 32 0.79 -3.50 0.47
C GLY A 32 0.39 -2.26 -0.32
N ILE A 33 1.32 -1.30 -0.45
CA ILE A 33 1.09 0.00 -1.07
C ILE A 33 1.89 0.09 -2.36
N PHE A 34 1.25 0.54 -3.44
CA PHE A 34 1.95 0.87 -4.68
C PHE A 34 2.92 2.04 -4.48
N MET A 35 4.17 1.84 -4.87
CA MET A 35 5.20 2.89 -4.87
C MET A 35 4.76 4.07 -5.76
N GLU A 36 4.00 3.77 -6.80
CA GLU A 36 3.39 4.69 -7.77
C GLU A 36 2.51 5.78 -7.13
N ARG A 37 2.04 5.59 -5.90
CA ARG A 37 1.36 6.65 -5.14
C ARG A 37 2.24 7.86 -4.88
N PHE A 38 3.56 7.68 -4.90
CA PHE A 38 4.54 8.74 -4.71
C PHE A 38 5.10 9.29 -6.03
N HIS A 39 4.44 8.98 -7.15
CA HIS A 39 4.79 9.56 -8.45
C HIS A 39 4.51 11.07 -8.47
N PRO A 40 5.38 11.91 -9.08
CA PRO A 40 5.18 13.37 -9.15
C PRO A 40 3.90 13.81 -9.87
N TYR A 41 3.34 12.96 -10.72
CA TYR A 41 2.06 13.18 -11.41
C TYR A 41 0.88 12.42 -10.79
N GLY A 42 1.09 11.81 -9.62
CA GLY A 42 0.08 11.02 -8.91
C GLY A 42 -0.12 9.64 -9.55
N LEU A 43 -0.88 8.80 -8.85
CA LEU A 43 -1.17 7.43 -9.30
C LEU A 43 -2.04 7.40 -10.57
N GLY A 44 -2.88 8.43 -10.75
CA GLY A 44 -3.76 8.60 -11.91
C GLY A 44 -3.02 8.74 -13.22
N TYR A 45 -1.77 9.22 -13.21
CA TYR A 45 -0.89 9.26 -14.38
C TYR A 45 -0.71 7.88 -15.03
N LEU A 46 -0.83 6.81 -14.24
CA LEU A 46 -0.75 5.42 -14.71
C LEU A 46 -2.13 4.79 -14.96
N ASN A 47 -3.19 5.60 -15.00
CA ASN A 47 -4.59 5.17 -15.07
C ASN A 47 -5.05 4.30 -13.88
N ILE A 48 -4.42 4.49 -12.71
CA ILE A 48 -4.73 3.75 -11.48
C ILE A 48 -5.27 4.75 -10.44
N GLY A 49 -6.13 4.28 -9.54
CA GLY A 49 -6.47 5.03 -8.33
C GLY A 49 -7.78 5.81 -8.38
N TYR A 50 -8.39 6.00 -9.55
CA TYR A 50 -9.59 6.81 -9.75
C TYR A 50 -10.81 6.33 -8.94
N GLY A 51 -11.18 5.05 -9.07
CA GLY A 51 -12.28 4.46 -8.28
C GLY A 51 -11.98 4.36 -6.78
N SER A 52 -10.75 4.72 -6.38
CA SER A 52 -10.26 4.66 -5.02
C SER A 52 -9.93 6.02 -4.40
N GLY A 53 -10.23 7.14 -5.07
CA GLY A 53 -10.00 8.49 -4.52
C GLY A 53 -8.56 8.72 -4.06
N VAL A 54 -7.61 8.14 -4.81
CA VAL A 54 -6.16 8.19 -4.53
C VAL A 54 -5.35 8.34 -5.81
N SER A 55 -5.96 8.95 -6.84
CA SER A 55 -5.33 9.18 -8.14
C SER A 55 -4.44 10.42 -8.15
N ALA A 56 -4.72 11.43 -7.34
CA ALA A 56 -3.98 12.68 -7.34
C ALA A 56 -2.73 12.62 -6.44
N VAL A 57 -1.81 13.54 -6.69
CA VAL A 57 -0.67 13.80 -5.80
C VAL A 57 -1.21 14.31 -4.47
N GLY A 58 -0.64 13.85 -3.35
CA GLY A 58 -1.06 14.30 -2.02
C GLY A 58 -2.27 13.56 -1.44
N ASP A 59 -2.95 12.69 -2.20
CA ASP A 59 -4.12 11.92 -1.72
C ASP A 59 -3.78 10.89 -0.61
N TYR A 60 -2.49 10.67 -0.35
CA TYR A 60 -2.00 9.72 0.64
C TYR A 60 -0.62 10.08 1.20
N LEU A 61 -0.53 10.24 2.54
CA LEU A 61 0.70 10.32 3.36
C LEU A 61 1.60 11.53 3.12
N LEU A 62 1.88 11.88 1.86
CA LEU A 62 2.68 13.04 1.48
C LEU A 62 2.24 13.61 0.13
N ASP A 63 2.48 14.90 -0.04
CA ASP A 63 2.48 15.57 -1.33
C ASP A 63 3.93 15.82 -1.74
N ILE A 64 4.38 15.07 -2.74
CA ILE A 64 5.77 15.11 -3.19
C ILE A 64 6.12 16.44 -3.89
N ASN A 65 5.14 17.11 -4.48
CA ASN A 65 5.34 18.36 -5.22
C ASN A 65 5.38 19.56 -4.28
N HIS A 66 4.54 19.57 -3.24
CA HIS A 66 4.53 20.60 -2.21
C HIS A 66 5.47 20.32 -1.04
N ALA A 67 6.15 19.18 -1.03
CA ALA A 67 7.05 18.75 0.05
C ALA A 67 6.37 18.78 1.43
N THR A 68 5.13 18.29 1.51
CA THR A 68 4.40 18.17 2.78
C THR A 68 4.12 16.70 3.08
N ALA A 69 4.03 16.35 4.36
CA ALA A 69 3.62 15.02 4.79
C ALA A 69 2.74 15.09 6.02
N GLU A 70 1.74 14.20 6.10
CA GLU A 70 0.89 14.02 7.28
C GLU A 70 0.71 12.54 7.58
N TYR A 71 1.08 12.14 8.80
CA TYR A 71 1.04 10.74 9.23
C TYR A 71 1.14 10.65 10.76
N ALA A 72 0.72 9.50 11.31
CA ALA A 72 1.10 9.12 12.67
C ALA A 72 2.32 8.20 12.64
N ALA A 73 3.40 8.59 13.33
CA ALA A 73 4.64 7.81 13.38
C ALA A 73 4.50 6.55 14.24
N GLU A 74 3.59 6.59 15.22
CA GLU A 74 3.30 5.53 16.15
C GLU A 74 1.79 5.26 16.19
N ASN A 75 1.42 4.02 16.46
CA ASN A 75 0.03 3.63 16.66
C ASN A 75 -0.40 3.87 18.12
N SER A 76 -1.66 3.56 18.43
CA SER A 76 -2.23 3.71 19.78
C SER A 76 -1.53 2.89 20.88
N LYS A 77 -0.67 1.93 20.50
CA LYS A 77 0.15 1.12 21.42
C LYS A 77 1.60 1.62 21.54
N GLY A 78 1.94 2.74 20.89
CA GLY A 78 3.31 3.28 20.84
C GLY A 78 4.25 2.51 19.92
N HIS A 79 3.75 1.61 19.07
CA HIS A 79 4.59 0.91 18.10
C HIS A 79 4.76 1.76 16.84
N THR A 80 5.98 1.76 16.29
CA THR A 80 6.29 2.41 15.01
C THR A 80 5.39 1.89 13.89
N VAL A 81 4.72 2.80 13.19
CA VAL A 81 3.89 2.48 12.02
C VAL A 81 4.79 2.19 10.83
N ARG A 82 4.58 1.02 10.21
CA ARG A 82 5.32 0.55 9.03
C ARG A 82 4.36 0.26 7.89
N VAL A 83 4.91 0.24 6.68
CA VAL A 83 4.18 -0.15 5.47
C VAL A 83 5.06 -1.04 4.59
N CYS A 84 4.42 -1.96 3.89
CA CYS A 84 5.02 -2.70 2.78
C CYS A 84 4.73 -1.97 1.47
N LEU A 85 5.76 -1.82 0.65
CA LEU A 85 5.71 -1.10 -0.62
C LEU A 85 6.09 -2.03 -1.75
N THR A 86 5.39 -1.96 -2.87
CA THR A 86 5.68 -2.76 -4.06
C THR A 86 5.41 -1.90 -5.30
N SER A 87 6.31 -1.91 -6.28
CA SER A 87 6.02 -1.29 -7.58
C SER A 87 5.00 -2.12 -8.34
N VAL A 88 4.18 -1.50 -9.20
CA VAL A 88 3.25 -2.22 -10.09
C VAL A 88 4.03 -3.20 -10.99
N TYR A 89 5.23 -2.82 -11.41
CA TYR A 89 6.12 -3.69 -12.17
C TYR A 89 6.51 -4.96 -11.41
N ASP A 90 6.90 -4.83 -10.13
CA ASP A 90 7.25 -5.99 -9.31
C ASP A 90 6.04 -6.84 -8.96
N VAL A 91 4.84 -6.26 -8.79
CA VAL A 91 3.60 -7.04 -8.62
C VAL A 91 3.41 -8.00 -9.79
N VAL A 92 3.59 -7.53 -11.03
CA VAL A 92 3.48 -8.39 -12.21
C VAL A 92 4.56 -9.48 -12.18
N ARG A 93 5.82 -9.12 -11.86
CA ARG A 93 6.91 -10.11 -11.76
C ARG A 93 6.63 -11.19 -10.71
N PHE A 94 6.12 -10.80 -9.55
CA PHE A 94 5.72 -11.74 -8.51
C PHE A 94 4.60 -12.66 -8.96
N ILE A 95 3.56 -12.13 -9.61
CA ILE A 95 2.44 -12.95 -10.12
C ILE A 95 2.93 -13.94 -11.19
N VAL A 96 3.80 -13.50 -12.12
CA VAL A 96 4.38 -14.37 -13.14
C VAL A 96 5.22 -15.47 -12.48
N ALA A 97 6.11 -15.11 -11.54
CA ALA A 97 6.94 -16.09 -10.84
C ALA A 97 6.10 -17.08 -10.00
N ALA A 98 4.97 -16.64 -9.44
CA ALA A 98 4.06 -17.52 -8.73
C ALA A 98 3.49 -18.64 -9.63
N ILE A 99 3.34 -18.39 -10.94
CA ILE A 99 2.84 -19.41 -11.89
C ILE A 99 3.80 -20.58 -11.96
N ASP A 100 5.11 -20.32 -11.90
CA ASP A 100 6.14 -21.35 -11.92
C ASP A 100 6.12 -22.22 -10.64
N LEU A 101 5.65 -21.67 -9.51
CA LEU A 101 5.41 -22.43 -8.27
C LEU A 101 4.24 -23.43 -8.39
N GLY A 102 3.44 -23.34 -9.45
CA GLY A 102 2.32 -24.24 -9.71
C GLY A 102 1.00 -23.80 -9.08
N PRO A 103 0.05 -23.28 -9.87
CA PRO A 103 -1.23 -22.73 -9.37
C PRO A 103 -2.12 -23.73 -8.61
N ARG A 104 -1.85 -25.03 -8.75
CA ARG A 104 -2.64 -26.09 -8.09
C ARG A 104 -2.55 -26.03 -6.57
N ASN A 105 -1.45 -25.54 -6.03
CA ASN A 105 -1.14 -25.57 -4.60
C ASN A 105 -1.02 -24.16 -4.00
N TRP A 106 -1.47 -23.13 -4.71
CA TRP A 106 -1.47 -21.79 -4.16
C TRP A 106 -2.41 -21.71 -2.94
N PRO A 107 -2.00 -21.00 -1.87
CA PRO A 107 -2.88 -20.68 -0.75
C PRO A 107 -4.00 -19.73 -1.19
N HIS A 108 -4.99 -19.50 -0.32
CA HIS A 108 -6.02 -18.48 -0.55
C HIS A 108 -5.47 -17.05 -0.58
N GLU A 109 -4.31 -16.82 0.03
CA GLU A 109 -3.64 -15.53 0.00
C GLU A 109 -2.12 -15.66 -0.07
N PHE A 110 -1.53 -14.91 -1.00
CA PHE A 110 -0.11 -14.62 -1.04
C PHE A 110 0.13 -13.16 -0.67
N THR A 111 1.10 -12.91 0.21
CA THR A 111 1.62 -11.58 0.49
C THR A 111 2.97 -11.39 -0.22
N MET A 112 3.16 -10.25 -0.87
CA MET A 112 4.40 -9.90 -1.56
C MET A 112 4.82 -8.47 -1.21
N ARG A 113 6.13 -8.20 -1.13
CA ARG A 113 6.63 -6.83 -0.99
C ARG A 113 7.95 -6.62 -1.69
N GLY A 114 8.19 -5.39 -2.13
CA GLY A 114 9.51 -4.92 -2.52
C GLY A 114 10.30 -4.31 -1.36
N ASP A 115 9.64 -3.48 -0.56
CA ASP A 115 10.26 -2.78 0.55
C ASP A 115 9.36 -2.83 1.79
N ARG A 116 9.95 -2.68 2.98
CA ARG A 116 9.21 -2.51 4.23
C ARG A 116 9.93 -1.51 5.12
N MET A 117 9.30 -0.36 5.35
CA MET A 117 9.91 0.74 6.10
C MET A 117 8.90 1.47 6.98
N SER A 118 9.39 2.28 7.92
CA SER A 118 8.49 3.13 8.71
C SER A 118 7.88 4.23 7.83
N VAL A 119 6.69 4.72 8.19
CA VAL A 119 6.08 5.85 7.47
C VAL A 119 6.97 7.10 7.48
N ARG A 120 7.75 7.30 8.56
CA ARG A 120 8.76 8.36 8.64
C ARG A 120 9.87 8.15 7.62
N ASP A 121 10.34 6.92 7.44
CA ASP A 121 11.40 6.61 6.47
C ASP A 121 10.90 6.72 5.02
N VAL A 122 9.61 6.48 4.75
CA VAL A 122 9.00 6.75 3.44
C VAL A 122 9.16 8.23 3.09
N VAL A 123 8.72 9.13 3.98
CA VAL A 123 8.84 10.59 3.79
C VAL A 123 10.29 11.00 3.68
N GLY A 124 11.16 10.48 4.57
CA GLY A 124 12.59 10.77 4.53
C GLY A 124 13.26 10.33 3.22
N THR A 125 12.81 9.22 2.63
CA THR A 125 13.31 8.75 1.34
C THR A 125 12.88 9.68 0.21
N CYS A 126 11.61 10.12 0.21
CA CYS A 126 11.12 11.10 -0.76
C CYS A 126 11.86 12.44 -0.64
N SER A 127 12.08 12.92 0.58
CA SER A 127 12.84 14.14 0.86
C SER A 127 14.28 14.08 0.34
N ARG A 128 14.99 12.96 0.57
CA ARG A 128 16.36 12.77 0.07
C ARG A 128 16.43 12.79 -1.46
N VAL A 129 15.50 12.10 -2.14
CA VAL A 129 15.52 12.04 -3.60
C VAL A 129 15.13 13.39 -4.21
N ARG A 130 14.16 14.10 -3.62
CA ARG A 130 13.80 15.48 -4.02
C ARG A 130 14.88 16.51 -3.70
N ASN A 131 15.81 16.19 -2.81
CA ASN A 131 16.75 17.14 -2.22
C ASN A 131 16.05 18.39 -1.63
N VAL A 132 14.90 18.17 -0.97
CA VAL A 132 14.09 19.22 -0.32
C VAL A 132 13.61 18.71 1.03
N ALA A 133 13.70 19.54 2.06
CA ALA A 133 13.16 19.22 3.38
C ALA A 133 11.62 19.26 3.34
N PHE A 134 10.97 18.23 3.88
CA PHE A 134 9.52 18.16 3.92
C PHE A 134 8.98 18.83 5.18
N ASP A 135 7.83 19.48 5.07
CA ASP A 135 7.07 19.92 6.23
C ASP A 135 6.26 18.76 6.80
N HIS A 136 6.52 18.42 8.07
CA HIS A 136 6.00 17.22 8.72
C HIS A 136 4.85 17.57 9.68
N HIS A 137 3.64 17.23 9.27
CA HIS A 137 2.45 17.22 10.12
C HIS A 137 2.32 15.86 10.83
N MET A 138 3.21 15.60 11.79
CA MET A 138 3.13 14.38 12.60
C MET A 138 1.94 14.47 13.55
N ARG A 139 1.04 13.48 13.48
CA ARG A 139 -0.17 13.38 14.31
C ARG A 139 -0.04 12.24 15.31
N GLN A 140 -0.74 12.36 16.43
CA GLN A 140 -1.04 11.22 17.29
C GLN A 140 -2.15 10.37 16.67
N SER A 141 -2.14 9.06 16.96
CA SER A 141 -3.18 8.15 16.48
C SER A 141 -4.60 8.55 16.91
N SER A 142 -4.75 9.21 18.07
CA SER A 142 -6.02 9.74 18.58
C SER A 142 -6.51 10.95 17.78
N GLU A 143 -5.61 11.85 17.40
CA GLU A 143 -5.94 13.05 16.61
C GLU A 143 -6.52 12.69 15.25
N LEU A 144 -6.02 11.62 14.61
CA LEU A 144 -6.57 11.15 13.33
C LEU A 144 -8.06 10.80 13.43
N GLN A 145 -8.50 10.25 14.56
CA GLN A 145 -9.92 9.94 14.79
C GLN A 145 -10.74 11.21 15.00
N SER A 146 -10.19 12.20 15.73
CA SER A 146 -10.83 13.49 15.92
C SER A 146 -11.00 14.25 14.60
N TYR A 147 -9.98 14.23 13.73
CA TYR A 147 -10.07 14.82 12.40
C TYR A 147 -11.11 14.10 11.53
N LEU A 148 -11.12 12.77 11.54
CA LEU A 148 -12.15 12.01 10.83
C LEU A 148 -13.56 12.42 11.28
N ALA A 149 -13.81 12.47 12.59
CA ALA A 149 -15.11 12.86 13.13
C ALA A 149 -15.51 14.30 12.72
N TYR A 150 -14.55 15.23 12.77
CA TYR A 150 -14.76 16.60 12.34
C TYR A 150 -15.16 16.69 10.85
N PHE A 151 -14.41 16.03 9.96
CA PHE A 151 -14.70 16.09 8.51
C PHE A 151 -15.97 15.34 8.13
N VAL A 152 -16.36 14.30 8.89
CA VAL A 152 -17.68 13.67 8.76
C VAL A 152 -18.79 14.69 9.07
N GLN A 153 -18.66 15.45 10.16
CA GLN A 153 -19.65 16.47 10.53
C GLN A 153 -19.71 17.62 9.53
N ALA A 154 -18.56 18.02 8.98
CA ALA A 154 -18.47 19.06 7.95
C ALA A 154 -18.94 18.61 6.56
N GLY A 155 -19.16 17.30 6.34
CA GLY A 155 -19.55 16.75 5.03
C GLY A 155 -18.43 16.73 3.99
N ASP A 156 -17.16 16.84 4.41
CA ASP A 156 -16.00 16.82 3.51
C ASP A 156 -15.58 15.37 3.21
N GLY A 157 -16.19 14.80 2.17
CA GLY A 157 -15.98 13.40 1.79
C GLY A 157 -14.53 13.05 1.44
N ASP A 158 -13.79 13.99 0.84
CA ASP A 158 -12.39 13.77 0.44
C ASP A 158 -11.49 13.68 1.66
N LYS A 159 -11.66 14.60 2.62
CA LYS A 159 -10.92 14.54 3.90
C LYS A 159 -11.32 13.34 4.74
N VAL A 160 -12.60 12.96 4.75
CA VAL A 160 -13.05 11.71 5.39
C VAL A 160 -12.29 10.51 4.82
N ALA A 161 -12.25 10.38 3.49
CA ALA A 161 -11.54 9.28 2.83
C ALA A 161 -10.03 9.32 3.10
N TYR A 162 -9.43 10.50 3.14
CA TYR A 162 -8.02 10.71 3.48
C TYR A 162 -7.68 10.23 4.90
N TYR A 163 -8.40 10.71 5.92
CA TYR A 163 -8.14 10.32 7.31
C TYR A 163 -8.45 8.84 7.58
N GLN A 164 -9.45 8.26 6.91
CA GLN A 164 -9.67 6.81 6.96
C GLN A 164 -8.45 6.01 6.49
N ARG A 165 -7.76 6.46 5.42
CA ARG A 165 -6.52 5.83 4.93
C ARG A 165 -5.36 5.99 5.91
N LEU A 166 -5.21 7.17 6.53
CA LEU A 166 -4.18 7.37 7.55
C LEU A 166 -4.43 6.46 8.77
N ILE A 167 -5.66 6.40 9.27
CA ILE A 167 -6.04 5.50 10.38
C ILE A 167 -5.76 4.04 10.01
N ALA A 168 -6.16 3.60 8.82
CA ALA A 168 -5.89 2.24 8.35
C ALA A 168 -4.39 1.94 8.29
N THR A 169 -3.58 2.90 7.82
CA THR A 169 -2.12 2.79 7.81
C THR A 169 -1.58 2.66 9.24
N THR A 170 -2.01 3.53 10.15
CA THR A 170 -1.62 3.52 11.57
C THR A 170 -2.01 2.21 12.27
N ASN A 171 -3.12 1.60 11.87
CA ASN A 171 -3.58 0.31 12.38
C ASN A 171 -2.87 -0.89 11.73
N GLY A 172 -1.91 -0.66 10.84
CA GLY A 172 -1.08 -1.71 10.24
C GLY A 172 -1.73 -2.42 9.04
N ARG A 173 -2.76 -1.85 8.40
CA ARG A 173 -3.45 -2.47 7.26
C ARG A 173 -2.51 -2.87 6.12
N TYR A 174 -1.41 -2.14 5.96
CA TYR A 174 -0.44 -2.34 4.88
C TYR A 174 0.89 -2.92 5.38
N ASP A 175 0.92 -3.42 6.61
CA ASP A 175 2.12 -4.00 7.20
C ASP A 175 1.98 -5.52 7.39
N PHE A 176 2.66 -6.28 6.57
CA PHE A 176 2.86 -7.71 6.80
C PHE A 176 4.33 -7.97 7.10
N SER A 177 4.58 -8.54 8.29
CA SER A 177 5.92 -8.84 8.79
C SER A 177 6.64 -9.88 7.92
N ARG A 178 5.90 -10.86 7.40
CA ARG A 178 6.34 -11.86 6.43
C ARG A 178 5.60 -11.72 5.11
N ALA A 179 6.32 -11.89 4.01
CA ALA A 179 5.78 -11.88 2.66
C ALA A 179 5.84 -13.31 2.11
N SER A 180 4.70 -14.01 2.15
CA SER A 180 4.65 -15.45 1.92
C SER A 180 5.06 -15.86 0.50
N LEU A 181 4.84 -15.00 -0.49
CA LEU A 181 5.29 -15.26 -1.86
C LEU A 181 6.79 -15.04 -2.03
N ASN A 182 7.35 -13.99 -1.42
CA ASN A 182 8.81 -13.81 -1.37
C ASN A 182 9.47 -15.06 -0.77
N ASP A 183 9.00 -15.50 0.40
CA ASP A 183 9.53 -16.68 1.09
C ASP A 183 9.39 -17.97 0.27
N ALA A 184 8.32 -18.11 -0.53
CA ALA A 184 8.09 -19.29 -1.36
C ALA A 184 9.02 -19.34 -2.57
N LEU A 185 9.21 -18.21 -3.25
CA LEU A 185 10.13 -18.08 -4.38
C LEU A 185 11.57 -18.36 -3.95
N ASP A 186 12.02 -17.74 -2.85
CA ASP A 186 13.36 -17.95 -2.28
C ASP A 186 13.64 -19.43 -2.00
N LYS A 187 12.66 -20.15 -1.43
CA LYS A 187 12.81 -21.58 -1.11
C LYS A 187 12.81 -22.48 -2.34
N SER A 188 12.04 -22.12 -3.36
CA SER A 188 11.92 -22.93 -4.58
C SER A 188 13.16 -22.86 -5.46
N GLY A 189 14.01 -21.84 -5.28
CA GLY A 189 15.08 -21.50 -6.22
C GLY A 189 14.57 -21.05 -7.59
N GLN A 190 13.25 -20.92 -7.76
CA GLN A 190 12.61 -20.41 -8.96
C GLN A 190 12.37 -18.91 -8.79
N GLY A 191 13.04 -18.11 -9.62
CA GLY A 191 12.82 -16.68 -9.74
C GLY A 191 13.76 -15.86 -8.87
N ASP A 192 14.75 -15.26 -9.52
CA ASP A 192 15.49 -14.12 -8.97
C ASP A 192 14.59 -12.86 -9.04
N VAL A 193 13.46 -12.89 -8.33
CA VAL A 193 12.63 -11.70 -8.17
C VAL A 193 13.32 -10.83 -7.13
N GLN A 194 14.24 -9.98 -7.60
CA GLN A 194 14.77 -8.87 -6.84
C GLN A 194 13.82 -7.67 -7.01
N PRO A 195 12.89 -7.43 -6.07
CA PRO A 195 11.99 -6.30 -6.19
C PRO A 195 12.72 -4.99 -5.91
N MET A 196 12.18 -3.88 -6.39
CA MET A 196 12.75 -2.56 -6.16
C MET A 196 12.53 -2.13 -4.71
N THR A 197 13.53 -1.45 -4.14
CA THR A 197 13.35 -0.60 -2.95
C THR A 197 12.67 0.70 -3.36
N LEU A 198 12.02 1.38 -2.39
CA LEU A 198 11.40 2.69 -2.68
C LEU A 198 12.42 3.69 -3.20
N LEU A 199 13.63 3.70 -2.63
CA LEU A 199 14.72 4.58 -3.05
C LEU A 199 15.10 4.37 -4.52
N ARG A 200 15.27 3.10 -4.92
CA ARG A 200 15.61 2.76 -6.31
C ARG A 200 14.49 3.16 -7.26
N TRP A 201 13.24 2.86 -6.90
CA TRP A 201 12.08 3.22 -7.71
C TRP A 201 11.98 4.74 -7.90
N LEU A 202 12.07 5.52 -6.82
CA LEU A 202 12.06 6.99 -6.90
C LEU A 202 13.20 7.51 -7.78
N THR A 203 14.43 7.03 -7.58
CA THR A 203 15.59 7.47 -8.37
C THR A 203 15.34 7.30 -9.88
N ASN A 204 14.74 6.18 -10.29
CA ASN A 204 14.39 5.95 -11.69
C ASN A 204 13.31 6.92 -12.19
N VAL A 205 12.26 7.15 -11.40
CA VAL A 205 11.16 8.07 -11.74
C VAL A 205 11.65 9.50 -11.92
N TRP A 206 12.60 9.95 -11.10
CA TRP A 206 13.14 11.32 -11.17
C TRP A 206 14.16 11.54 -12.30
N GLN A 207 14.67 10.47 -12.90
CA GLN A 207 15.59 10.52 -14.04
C GLN A 207 14.88 10.36 -15.39
N SER A 208 13.60 10.00 -15.38
CA SER A 208 12.76 9.77 -16.57
C SER A 208 12.08 11.05 -17.02
#